data_AF-A0A959FZA2-F1
#
_entry.id   AF-A0A959FZA2-F1
#
_cell.length_a   1.000
_cell.length_b   1.000
_cell.length_c   1.000
_cell.angle_alpha   90.00
_cell.angle_beta   90.00
_cell.angle_gamma   90.00
#
_symmetry.space_group_name_H-M   'P 1'
#
loop_
_entity.id
_entity.type
_entity.pdbx_description
1 polymer ?
#
loop_
_entity_poly.entity_id
_entity_poly.type
_entity_poly.pdbx_seq_one_letter_code
_entity_poly.pdbx_strand_id
1 'polypeptide(L)'
;NKSNFIDFAINYGLTNRLFANAVIPVVFHERSSMYEHGGNPPNGLGERHTTSSRGLGDIRLGLGFWLFDPQAHDFNYSVGLGGKLATGNYNYMDLFYNQGENRDEDLEKVVDQSIQPGDGGTGITVDLQGFHPLSTHFGISTNLYYLINFQESNGVLTRNGSSEFSCPDQYAARIGASYSALNGFNTYLGGRLEGVPSYDLIGGSAGYRRPGYAVSVEPGIGYFNQHFSVFASVPIALYRNRTRSYEDIERTEQTGTYRHGDAAFADYLINVGISYRFGGLHHARMDEAPTDQVNPFSN
;
A
#
# COMPACT_ATOMS: atom_id res chain seq x y z
N ASN A 1 -5.60 -16.64 -7.63
CA ASN A 1 -6.25 -15.45 -7.05
C ASN A 1 -5.94 -14.25 -7.91
N LYS A 2 -6.83 -13.27 -7.97
CA LYS A 2 -6.64 -12.01 -8.70
C LYS A 2 -7.07 -10.88 -7.79
N SER A 3 -6.23 -9.85 -7.69
CA SER A 3 -6.53 -8.65 -6.92
C SER A 3 -6.23 -7.44 -7.77
N ASN A 4 -7.22 -6.56 -7.93
CA ASN A 4 -7.10 -5.31 -8.67
C ASN A 4 -7.33 -4.16 -7.69
N PHE A 5 -6.47 -3.16 -7.76
CA PHE A 5 -6.50 -1.98 -6.91
C PHE A 5 -6.59 -0.75 -7.81
N ILE A 6 -7.49 0.17 -7.48
CA ILE A 6 -7.61 1.48 -8.11
C ILE A 6 -7.48 2.52 -7.01
N ASP A 7 -6.33 3.18 -6.95
CA ASP A 7 -6.05 4.19 -5.95
C ASP A 7 -6.28 5.60 -6.51
N PHE A 8 -7.26 6.31 -5.95
CA PHE A 8 -7.46 7.73 -6.23
C PHE A 8 -6.64 8.55 -5.24
N ALA A 9 -5.57 9.18 -5.72
CA ALA A 9 -4.71 10.04 -4.91
C ALA A 9 -4.90 11.52 -5.25
N ILE A 10 -5.13 12.34 -4.24
CA ILE A 10 -5.20 13.80 -4.33
C ILE A 10 -4.06 14.37 -3.50
N ASN A 11 -3.26 15.26 -4.08
CA ASN A 11 -2.19 15.97 -3.40
C ASN A 11 -2.38 17.48 -3.59
N TYR A 12 -2.33 18.25 -2.51
CA TYR A 12 -2.54 19.69 -2.52
C TYR A 12 -1.41 20.40 -1.78
N GLY A 13 -0.69 21.28 -2.48
CA GLY A 13 0.33 22.13 -1.88
C GLY A 13 -0.32 23.27 -1.10
N LEU A 14 -0.18 23.26 0.23
CA LEU A 14 -0.66 24.33 1.11
C LEU A 14 0.32 25.51 1.12
N THR A 15 1.61 25.22 1.05
CA THR A 15 2.70 26.20 0.87
C THR A 15 3.75 25.59 -0.06
N ASN A 16 4.88 26.27 -0.28
CA ASN A 16 6.02 25.70 -1.01
C ASN A 16 6.59 24.44 -0.35
N ARG A 17 6.35 24.24 0.95
CA ARG A 17 6.92 23.13 1.73
C ARG A 17 5.89 22.21 2.36
N LEU A 18 4.71 22.73 2.70
CA LEU A 18 3.65 21.96 3.33
C LEU A 18 2.63 21.50 2.27
N PHE A 19 2.25 20.23 2.30
CA PHE A 19 1.21 19.68 1.45
C PHE A 19 0.27 18.76 2.24
N ALA A 20 -0.93 18.57 1.72
CA ALA A 20 -1.90 17.60 2.20
C ALA A 20 -2.14 16.53 1.14
N ASN A 21 -2.39 15.29 1.55
CA ASN A 21 -2.69 14.20 0.64
C ASN A 21 -3.88 13.37 1.13
N ALA A 22 -4.61 12.81 0.18
CA ALA A 22 -5.69 11.85 0.41
C ALA A 22 -5.55 10.70 -0.57
N VAL A 23 -5.73 9.46 -0.10
CA VAL A 23 -5.74 8.24 -0.92
C VAL A 23 -7.02 7.48 -0.64
N ILE A 24 -7.80 7.25 -1.70
CA ILE A 24 -9.07 6.53 -1.66
C ILE A 24 -8.93 5.27 -2.51
N PRO A 25 -8.66 4.11 -1.90
CA PRO A 25 -8.53 2.84 -2.62
C PRO A 25 -9.90 2.23 -2.95
N VAL A 26 -10.04 1.70 -4.15
CA VAL A 26 -11.13 0.80 -4.56
C VAL A 26 -10.53 -0.53 -4.96
N VAL A 27 -11.03 -1.61 -4.40
CA VAL A 27 -10.44 -2.94 -4.57
C VAL A 27 -11.43 -3.94 -5.11
N PHE A 28 -10.91 -4.90 -5.89
CA PHE A 28 -11.66 -6.03 -6.44
C PHE A 28 -10.81 -7.29 -6.29
N HIS A 29 -11.31 -8.25 -5.53
CA HIS A 29 -10.61 -9.48 -5.23
C HIS A 29 -11.40 -10.70 -5.69
N GLU A 30 -10.68 -11.67 -6.22
CA GLU A 30 -11.17 -13.01 -6.52
C GLU A 30 -10.18 -14.04 -5.99
N ARG A 31 -10.70 -14.94 -5.17
CA ARG A 31 -9.95 -16.05 -4.60
C ARG A 31 -10.61 -17.36 -4.99
N SER A 32 -9.80 -18.31 -5.45
CA SER A 32 -10.30 -19.65 -5.74
C SER A 32 -9.57 -20.69 -4.89
N SER A 33 -10.35 -21.56 -4.25
CA SER A 33 -9.82 -22.62 -3.39
C SER A 33 -10.70 -23.88 -3.44
N MET A 34 -10.14 -25.00 -3.00
CA MET A 34 -10.88 -26.25 -2.75
C MET A 34 -11.03 -26.45 -1.23
N TYR A 35 -9.95 -26.20 -0.48
CA TYR A 35 -9.91 -26.43 0.96
C TYR A 35 -10.93 -25.59 1.77
N GLU A 36 -11.40 -24.47 1.24
CA GLU A 36 -12.41 -23.65 1.90
C GLU A 36 -13.84 -24.10 1.59
N HIS A 37 -14.01 -24.93 0.58
CA HIS A 37 -15.29 -25.33 -0.02
C HIS A 37 -15.49 -26.86 -0.01
N GLY A 38 -15.26 -27.49 1.15
CA GLY A 38 -15.44 -28.94 1.32
C GLY A 38 -14.15 -29.75 1.38
N GLY A 39 -12.98 -29.11 1.26
CA GLY A 39 -11.68 -29.73 1.53
C GLY A 39 -10.91 -30.18 0.28
N ASN A 40 -9.59 -30.34 0.43
CA ASN A 40 -8.73 -30.91 -0.61
C ASN A 40 -8.84 -32.46 -0.64
N PRO A 41 -8.75 -33.11 -1.80
CA PRO A 41 -8.62 -34.57 -1.90
C PRO A 41 -7.37 -35.08 -1.13
N PRO A 42 -7.38 -36.32 -0.62
CA PRO A 42 -8.47 -37.31 -0.69
C PRO A 42 -9.57 -37.10 0.36
N ASN A 43 -9.36 -36.21 1.34
CA ASN A 43 -10.24 -36.05 2.51
C ASN A 43 -11.33 -34.97 2.31
N GLY A 44 -11.49 -34.46 1.10
CA GLY A 44 -12.45 -33.43 0.74
C GLY A 44 -13.05 -33.70 -0.64
N LEU A 45 -14.08 -32.94 -0.97
CA LEU A 45 -14.88 -33.18 -2.18
C LEU A 45 -14.14 -32.83 -3.48
N GLY A 46 -13.03 -32.09 -3.39
CA GLY A 46 -12.17 -31.79 -4.55
C GLY A 46 -12.75 -30.77 -5.51
N GLU A 47 -13.88 -30.16 -5.18
CA GLU A 47 -14.49 -29.12 -5.99
C GLU A 47 -13.82 -27.77 -5.72
N ARG A 48 -13.50 -27.07 -6.81
CA ARG A 48 -12.90 -25.74 -6.77
C ARG A 48 -13.98 -24.70 -6.98
N HIS A 49 -14.11 -23.82 -5.99
CA HIS A 49 -15.05 -22.71 -6.02
C HIS A 49 -14.29 -21.38 -5.91
N THR A 50 -15.02 -20.28 -6.09
CA THR A 50 -14.46 -18.92 -6.05
C THR A 50 -15.29 -18.08 -5.10
N THR A 51 -14.58 -17.34 -4.24
CA THR A 51 -15.14 -16.25 -3.43
C THR A 51 -14.55 -14.93 -3.87
N SER A 52 -15.30 -13.85 -3.71
CA SER A 52 -14.94 -12.52 -4.17
C SER A 52 -15.26 -11.46 -3.13
N SER A 53 -14.60 -10.32 -3.25
CA SER A 53 -14.96 -9.12 -2.52
C SER A 53 -14.64 -7.89 -3.35
N ARG A 54 -15.32 -6.79 -3.05
CA ARG A 54 -15.10 -5.51 -3.71
C ARG A 54 -15.62 -4.37 -2.88
N GLY A 55 -15.03 -3.20 -3.06
CA GLY A 55 -15.52 -1.99 -2.43
C GLY A 55 -14.41 -0.99 -2.20
N LEU A 56 -14.70 -0.02 -1.33
CA LEU A 56 -13.67 0.84 -0.79
C LEU A 56 -12.71 0.02 0.07
N GLY A 57 -11.42 0.34 -0.03
CA GLY A 57 -10.48 -0.01 1.03
C GLY A 57 -10.40 1.09 2.08
N ASP A 58 -9.37 1.00 2.92
CA ASP A 58 -9.14 1.96 4.00
C ASP A 58 -8.55 3.28 3.47
N ILE A 59 -9.32 4.36 3.63
CA ILE A 59 -8.94 5.71 3.20
C ILE A 59 -7.80 6.22 4.06
N ARG A 60 -6.81 6.87 3.44
CA ARG A 60 -5.70 7.52 4.13
C ARG A 60 -5.69 9.01 3.86
N LEU A 61 -5.51 9.80 4.91
CA LEU A 61 -5.36 11.25 4.85
C LEU A 61 -4.04 11.64 5.52
N GLY A 62 -3.31 12.60 4.98
CA GLY A 62 -2.02 12.98 5.54
C GLY A 62 -1.61 14.42 5.26
N LEU A 63 -0.58 14.83 5.99
CA LEU A 63 0.16 16.05 5.79
C LEU A 63 1.64 15.68 5.59
N GLY A 64 2.27 16.34 4.63
CA GLY A 64 3.69 16.16 4.38
C GLY A 64 4.43 17.50 4.32
N PHE A 65 5.72 17.44 4.63
CA PHE A 65 6.59 18.59 4.71
C PHE A 65 7.91 18.35 4.00
N TRP A 66 8.22 19.18 3.00
CA TRP A 66 9.52 19.21 2.32
C TRP A 66 10.60 19.79 3.24
N LEU A 67 11.66 19.02 3.47
CA LEU A 67 12.76 19.35 4.38
C LEU A 67 13.67 20.45 3.85
N PHE A 68 13.75 20.60 2.53
CA PHE A 68 14.51 21.65 1.86
C PHE A 68 13.57 22.58 1.09
N ASP A 69 13.99 23.83 0.89
CA ASP A 69 13.26 24.74 0.00
C ASP A 69 13.38 24.23 -1.45
N PRO A 70 12.26 23.87 -2.12
CA PRO A 70 12.29 23.37 -3.49
C PRO A 70 12.86 24.35 -4.51
N GLN A 71 12.99 25.65 -4.18
CA GLN A 71 13.60 26.64 -5.06
C GLN A 71 15.11 26.79 -4.86
N ALA A 72 15.65 26.31 -3.72
CA ALA A 72 17.07 26.46 -3.39
C ALA A 72 17.90 25.21 -3.74
N HIS A 73 17.26 24.05 -3.90
CA HIS A 73 17.93 22.77 -4.12
C HIS A 73 17.22 21.95 -5.20
N ASP A 74 18.01 21.28 -6.03
CA ASP A 74 17.50 20.34 -7.04
C ASP A 74 17.11 18.98 -6.45
N PHE A 75 17.55 18.70 -5.21
CA PHE A 75 17.11 17.54 -4.43
C PHE A 75 16.09 17.97 -3.38
N ASN A 76 15.20 17.06 -3.01
CA ASN A 76 14.36 17.26 -1.84
C ASN A 76 13.93 15.95 -1.21
N TYR A 77 13.59 16.04 0.06
CA TYR A 77 13.10 14.96 0.88
C TYR A 77 11.89 15.49 1.64
N SER A 78 10.84 14.70 1.78
CA SER A 78 9.74 15.04 2.67
C SER A 78 9.49 13.95 3.68
N VAL A 79 8.99 14.39 4.82
CA VAL A 79 8.40 13.53 5.85
C VAL A 79 6.90 13.76 5.85
N GLY A 80 6.14 12.70 6.01
CA GLY A 80 4.69 12.72 6.07
C GLY A 80 4.16 12.01 7.29
N LEU A 81 3.06 12.55 7.82
CA LEU A 81 2.27 11.98 8.88
C LEU A 81 0.81 11.94 8.43
N GLY A 82 0.18 10.79 8.58
CA GLY A 82 -1.21 10.60 8.19
C GLY A 82 -1.99 9.69 9.12
N GLY A 83 -3.28 9.61 8.86
CA GLY A 83 -4.21 8.69 9.49
C GLY A 83 -4.81 7.75 8.45
N LYS A 84 -4.93 6.48 8.81
CA LYS A 84 -5.74 5.49 8.09
C LYS A 84 -7.09 5.36 8.80
N LEU A 85 -8.17 5.45 8.03
CA LEU A 85 -9.55 5.29 8.49
C LEU A 85 -10.04 3.88 8.12
N ALA A 86 -10.70 3.19 9.05
CA ALA A 86 -11.31 1.88 8.84
C ALA A 86 -12.60 1.98 7.99
N THR A 87 -12.47 2.43 6.74
CA THR A 87 -13.58 2.66 5.81
C THR A 87 -13.87 1.48 4.92
N GLY A 88 -12.88 0.60 4.71
CA GLY A 88 -13.08 -0.62 3.94
C GLY A 88 -13.91 -1.62 4.72
N ASN A 89 -14.70 -2.42 4.00
CA ASN A 89 -15.41 -3.53 4.63
C ASN A 89 -14.39 -4.58 5.10
N TYR A 90 -14.43 -4.95 6.38
CA TYR A 90 -13.53 -5.92 7.02
C TYR A 90 -14.25 -7.20 7.49
N ASN A 91 -15.56 -7.29 7.26
CA ASN A 91 -16.39 -8.47 7.52
C ASN A 91 -17.11 -8.94 6.26
N TYR A 92 -16.51 -8.70 5.09
CA TYR A 92 -17.10 -9.06 3.80
C TYR A 92 -17.39 -10.56 3.77
N MET A 93 -18.58 -10.93 3.33
CA MET A 93 -19.02 -12.33 3.25
C MET A 93 -19.24 -12.74 1.80
N ASP A 94 -19.09 -14.04 1.55
CA ASP A 94 -19.46 -14.67 0.29
C ASP A 94 -19.94 -16.10 0.55
N LEU A 95 -20.53 -16.72 -0.46
CA LEU A 95 -21.05 -18.08 -0.39
C LEU A 95 -19.91 -19.11 -0.39
N PHE A 96 -19.90 -19.97 0.62
CA PHE A 96 -19.03 -21.13 0.68
C PHE A 96 -19.86 -22.41 0.52
N TYR A 97 -19.48 -23.22 -0.47
CA TYR A 97 -20.06 -24.52 -0.74
C TYR A 97 -19.58 -25.62 0.20
N ASN A 98 -20.38 -26.68 0.34
CA ASN A 98 -20.01 -27.92 1.05
C ASN A 98 -19.58 -27.69 2.51
N GLN A 99 -20.33 -26.85 3.20
CA GLN A 99 -20.20 -26.51 4.62
C GLN A 99 -21.18 -27.34 5.47
N GLY A 100 -21.24 -27.04 6.77
CA GLY A 100 -22.02 -27.83 7.73
C GLY A 100 -21.29 -29.10 8.18
N GLU A 101 -21.89 -29.83 9.11
CA GLU A 101 -21.33 -31.08 9.65
C GLU A 101 -21.25 -32.17 8.58
N ASN A 102 -22.28 -32.25 7.72
CA ASN A 102 -22.40 -33.25 6.66
C ASN A 102 -21.77 -32.80 5.32
N ARG A 103 -21.24 -31.58 5.22
CA ARG A 103 -20.65 -31.00 4.00
C ARG A 103 -21.60 -30.92 2.81
N ASP A 104 -22.87 -30.66 3.07
CA ASP A 104 -23.96 -30.61 2.10
C ASP A 104 -24.70 -29.25 2.10
N GLU A 105 -24.19 -28.26 2.83
CA GLU A 105 -24.78 -26.92 2.93
C GLU A 105 -23.94 -25.86 2.20
N ASP A 106 -24.62 -24.91 1.57
CA ASP A 106 -24.00 -23.68 1.08
C ASP A 106 -24.27 -22.56 2.10
N LEU A 107 -23.20 -22.02 2.70
CA LEU A 107 -23.31 -21.04 3.78
C LEU A 107 -22.57 -19.76 3.41
N GLU A 108 -23.22 -18.62 3.62
CA GLU A 108 -22.58 -17.32 3.59
C GLU A 108 -21.69 -17.17 4.82
N LYS A 109 -20.39 -16.96 4.60
CA LYS A 109 -19.40 -16.79 5.66
C LYS A 109 -18.41 -15.71 5.30
N VAL A 110 -17.69 -15.21 6.31
CA VAL A 110 -16.65 -14.22 6.09
C VAL A 110 -15.57 -14.75 5.14
N VAL A 111 -15.16 -13.90 4.20
CA VAL A 111 -14.04 -14.22 3.31
C VAL A 111 -12.72 -14.11 4.06
N ASP A 112 -11.70 -14.76 3.53
CA ASP A 112 -10.35 -14.73 4.07
C ASP A 112 -9.77 -13.31 4.10
N GLN A 113 -9.00 -12.99 5.14
CA GLN A 113 -8.37 -11.66 5.31
C GLN A 113 -7.62 -11.15 4.07
N SER A 114 -7.05 -12.05 3.26
CA SER A 114 -6.27 -11.68 2.06
C SER A 114 -7.12 -11.06 0.95
N ILE A 115 -8.45 -11.19 1.06
CA ILE A 115 -9.42 -10.59 0.17
C ILE A 115 -10.44 -9.76 0.96
N GLN A 116 -10.14 -9.28 2.17
CA GLN A 116 -10.98 -8.27 2.81
C GLN A 116 -10.65 -6.88 2.25
N PRO A 117 -11.64 -6.06 1.86
CA PRO A 117 -11.37 -4.70 1.38
C PRO A 117 -10.64 -3.78 2.39
N GLY A 118 -10.96 -3.90 3.67
CA GLY A 118 -10.28 -3.22 4.77
C GLY A 118 -9.88 -4.18 5.88
N ASP A 119 -9.01 -3.74 6.78
CA ASP A 119 -8.59 -4.54 7.94
C ASP A 119 -9.41 -4.25 9.20
N GLY A 120 -10.21 -3.17 9.21
CA GLY A 120 -11.02 -2.75 10.36
C GLY A 120 -10.23 -1.95 11.42
N GLY A 121 -8.93 -1.78 11.22
CA GLY A 121 -8.06 -0.97 12.05
C GLY A 121 -8.03 0.49 11.64
N THR A 122 -8.01 1.38 12.62
CA THR A 122 -7.64 2.79 12.45
C THR A 122 -6.21 2.96 12.92
N GLY A 123 -5.44 3.75 12.20
CA GLY A 123 -4.01 3.84 12.44
C GLY A 123 -3.40 5.15 12.02
N ILE A 124 -2.10 5.28 12.26
CA ILE A 124 -1.28 6.38 11.75
C ILE A 124 -0.27 5.87 10.74
N THR A 125 0.07 6.71 9.79
CA THR A 125 1.08 6.43 8.77
C THR A 125 2.23 7.40 8.89
N VAL A 126 3.44 6.89 8.78
CA VAL A 126 4.64 7.69 8.63
C VAL A 126 5.25 7.37 7.28
N ASP A 127 5.51 8.41 6.49
CA ASP A 127 6.15 8.27 5.19
C ASP A 127 7.37 9.19 5.06
N LEU A 128 8.35 8.70 4.31
CA LEU A 128 9.49 9.49 3.86
C LEU A 128 9.61 9.28 2.37
N GLN A 129 9.72 10.36 1.61
CA GLN A 129 10.03 10.29 0.18
C GLN A 129 11.19 11.22 -0.14
N GLY A 130 12.00 10.84 -1.11
CA GLY A 130 13.17 11.59 -1.51
C GLY A 130 13.44 11.47 -2.99
N PHE A 131 13.88 12.57 -3.59
CA PHE A 131 14.43 12.61 -4.94
C PHE A 131 15.75 13.37 -4.91
N HIS A 132 16.77 12.77 -5.50
CA HIS A 132 18.12 13.31 -5.55
C HIS A 132 18.69 13.17 -6.96
N PRO A 133 18.77 14.27 -7.75
CA PRO A 133 19.43 14.23 -9.04
C PRO A 133 20.94 14.06 -8.86
N LEU A 134 21.52 13.09 -9.56
CA LEU A 134 22.97 12.87 -9.61
C LEU A 134 23.61 13.55 -10.84
N SER A 135 22.83 13.73 -11.90
CA SER A 135 23.22 14.43 -13.11
C SER A 135 21.98 14.94 -13.85
N THR A 136 22.16 15.52 -15.03
CA THR A 136 21.06 15.93 -15.92
C THR A 136 20.19 14.76 -16.40
N HIS A 137 20.71 13.53 -16.39
CA HIS A 137 19.99 12.35 -16.86
C HIS A 137 19.69 11.33 -15.77
N PHE A 138 20.42 11.34 -14.65
CA PHE A 138 20.28 10.33 -13.60
C PHE A 138 19.77 10.95 -12.30
N GLY A 139 18.80 10.30 -11.67
CA GLY A 139 18.32 10.64 -10.33
C GLY A 139 18.08 9.38 -9.49
N ILE A 140 18.14 9.54 -8.17
CA ILE A 140 17.77 8.52 -7.21
C ILE A 140 16.45 8.92 -6.55
N SER A 141 15.55 7.96 -6.44
CA SER A 141 14.30 8.09 -5.69
C SER A 141 14.26 7.12 -4.53
N THR A 142 13.78 7.56 -3.38
CA THR A 142 13.57 6.74 -2.19
C THR A 142 12.15 6.97 -1.65
N ASN A 143 11.52 5.91 -1.17
CA ASN A 143 10.25 5.96 -0.46
C ASN A 143 10.28 4.95 0.70
N LEU A 144 9.92 5.39 1.90
CA LEU A 144 9.75 4.56 3.08
C LEU A 144 8.35 4.82 3.62
N TYR A 145 7.68 3.77 4.06
CA TYR A 145 6.31 3.82 4.56
C TYR A 145 6.15 2.85 5.71
N TYR A 146 5.50 3.30 6.77
CA TYR A 146 5.04 2.44 7.85
C TYR A 146 3.63 2.85 8.29
N LEU A 147 2.74 1.87 8.40
CA LEU A 147 1.40 1.98 8.96
C LEU A 147 1.39 1.33 10.34
N ILE A 148 0.98 2.08 11.34
CA ILE A 148 0.79 1.63 12.71
C ILE A 148 -0.71 1.53 12.96
N ASN A 149 -1.23 0.32 13.19
CA ASN A 149 -2.60 0.11 13.63
C ASN A 149 -2.72 0.24 15.15
N PHE A 150 -3.84 0.80 15.62
CA PHE A 150 -4.09 0.97 17.06
C PHE A 150 -4.83 -0.22 17.69
N GLN A 151 -5.54 -1.01 16.89
CA GLN A 151 -6.31 -2.17 17.34
C GLN A 151 -5.51 -3.45 17.14
N GLU A 152 -5.73 -4.44 18.00
CA GLU A 152 -5.13 -5.77 17.87
C GLU A 152 -5.93 -6.62 16.88
N SER A 153 -7.25 -6.51 16.97
CA SER A 153 -8.26 -7.29 16.25
C SER A 153 -9.41 -6.39 15.82
N ASN A 154 -10.07 -6.77 14.73
CA ASN A 154 -11.31 -6.12 14.27
C ASN A 154 -12.58 -6.81 14.82
N GLY A 155 -12.43 -7.84 15.66
CA GLY A 155 -13.54 -8.57 16.29
C GLY A 155 -14.27 -9.55 15.37
N VAL A 156 -13.83 -9.70 14.12
CA VAL A 156 -14.45 -10.61 13.16
C VAL A 156 -13.78 -11.98 13.24
N LEU A 157 -14.56 -13.00 13.59
CA LEU A 157 -14.07 -14.38 13.61
C LEU A 157 -13.79 -14.86 12.19
N THR A 158 -12.65 -15.55 12.02
CA THR A 158 -12.31 -16.35 10.84
C THR A 158 -13.46 -17.29 10.46
N ARG A 159 -13.51 -17.71 9.18
CA ARG A 159 -14.57 -18.59 8.65
C ARG A 159 -14.84 -19.86 9.46
N ASN A 160 -13.83 -20.40 10.14
CA ASN A 160 -13.94 -21.59 10.98
C ASN A 160 -14.21 -21.28 12.48
N GLY A 161 -14.33 -20.00 12.85
CA GLY A 161 -14.59 -19.54 14.21
C GLY A 161 -13.41 -19.68 15.18
N SER A 162 -12.20 -19.99 14.70
CA SER A 162 -11.09 -20.38 15.59
C SER A 162 -10.25 -19.22 16.13
N SER A 163 -10.32 -18.06 15.50
CA SER A 163 -9.51 -16.88 15.80
C SER A 163 -10.18 -15.66 15.18
N GLU A 164 -9.98 -14.47 15.75
CA GLU A 164 -10.41 -13.20 15.17
C GLU A 164 -9.37 -12.66 14.18
N PHE A 165 -9.79 -11.91 13.16
CA PHE A 165 -8.85 -11.24 12.28
C PHE A 165 -8.12 -10.12 13.00
N SER A 166 -6.80 -10.17 12.90
CA SER A 166 -5.95 -9.14 13.46
C SER A 166 -5.88 -7.90 12.56
N CYS A 167 -5.58 -6.73 13.15
CA CYS A 167 -5.33 -5.48 12.44
C CYS A 167 -3.83 -5.18 12.39
N PRO A 168 -3.04 -5.84 11.51
CA PRO A 168 -1.60 -5.77 11.59
C PRO A 168 -1.03 -4.45 11.07
N ASP A 169 0.13 -4.05 11.57
CA ASP A 169 0.96 -3.01 10.97
C ASP A 169 1.35 -3.40 9.52
N GLN A 170 1.79 -2.42 8.73
CA GLN A 170 2.30 -2.66 7.38
C GLN A 170 3.50 -1.77 7.10
N TYR A 171 4.43 -2.26 6.29
CA TYR A 171 5.59 -1.47 5.90
C TYR A 171 5.96 -1.67 4.44
N ALA A 172 6.54 -0.63 3.85
CA ALA A 172 7.14 -0.70 2.54
C ALA A 172 8.39 0.19 2.47
N ALA A 173 9.36 -0.23 1.66
CA ALA A 173 10.52 0.56 1.31
C ALA A 173 10.82 0.39 -0.17
N ARG A 174 11.25 1.47 -0.82
CA ARG A 174 11.63 1.49 -2.22
C ARG A 174 12.82 2.42 -2.40
N ILE A 175 13.81 1.97 -3.15
CA ILE A 175 14.94 2.78 -3.57
C ILE A 175 15.25 2.43 -5.02
N GLY A 176 15.48 3.42 -5.88
CA GLY A 176 15.86 3.14 -7.25
C GLY A 176 16.41 4.34 -7.97
N ALA A 177 17.00 4.07 -9.14
CA ALA A 177 17.52 5.08 -10.02
C ALA A 177 16.61 5.24 -11.24
N SER A 178 16.42 6.48 -11.67
CA SER A 178 15.80 6.82 -12.93
C SER A 178 16.83 7.37 -13.92
N TYR A 179 16.64 7.04 -15.19
CA TYR A 179 17.36 7.63 -16.31
C TYR A 179 16.36 8.37 -17.20
N SER A 180 16.50 9.69 -17.26
CA SER A 180 15.72 10.56 -18.13
C SER A 180 16.24 10.47 -19.56
N ALA A 181 15.46 9.86 -20.44
CA ALA A 181 15.72 9.80 -21.86
C ALA A 181 15.16 11.05 -22.58
N LEU A 182 15.42 11.14 -23.89
CA LEU A 182 14.92 12.23 -24.73
C LEU A 182 13.38 12.21 -24.77
N ASN A 183 12.79 13.39 -24.98
CA ASN A 183 11.35 13.60 -25.19
C ASN A 183 10.46 13.21 -23.99
N GLY A 184 10.95 13.36 -22.75
CA GLY A 184 10.14 13.17 -21.53
C GLY A 184 9.99 11.71 -21.08
N PHE A 185 10.53 10.75 -21.83
CA PHE A 185 10.59 9.36 -21.39
C PHE A 185 11.65 9.17 -20.30
N ASN A 186 11.39 8.25 -19.38
CA ASN A 186 12.37 7.82 -18.40
C ASN A 186 12.27 6.32 -18.17
N THR A 187 13.39 5.71 -17.82
CA THR A 187 13.44 4.32 -17.34
C THR A 187 13.78 4.31 -15.87
N TYR A 188 13.26 3.33 -15.13
CA TYR A 188 13.46 3.17 -13.71
C TYR A 188 13.95 1.75 -13.41
N LEU A 189 14.89 1.63 -12.47
CA LEU A 189 15.23 0.36 -11.85
C LEU A 189 15.43 0.57 -10.35
N GLY A 190 14.74 -0.21 -9.54
CA GLY A 190 14.86 -0.12 -8.09
C GLY A 190 14.72 -1.45 -7.36
N GLY A 191 14.99 -1.41 -6.07
CA GLY A 191 14.61 -2.44 -5.11
C GLY A 191 13.37 -2.01 -4.35
N ARG A 192 12.50 -2.97 -4.05
CA ARG A 192 11.28 -2.82 -3.27
C ARG A 192 11.23 -3.87 -2.17
N LEU A 193 10.87 -3.45 -0.96
CA LEU A 193 10.52 -4.29 0.17
C LEU A 193 9.08 -3.95 0.56
N GLU A 194 8.25 -4.96 0.78
CA GLU A 194 6.89 -4.77 1.29
C GLU A 194 6.54 -5.91 2.22
N GLY A 195 5.78 -5.63 3.27
CA GLY A 195 5.44 -6.66 4.23
C GLY A 195 4.50 -6.24 5.33
N VAL A 196 4.17 -7.27 6.11
CA VAL A 196 3.35 -7.23 7.32
C VAL A 196 4.19 -7.84 8.43
N PRO A 197 4.47 -7.14 9.54
CA PRO A 197 5.29 -7.67 10.62
C PRO A 197 4.51 -8.68 11.47
N SER A 198 5.24 -9.57 12.14
CA SER A 198 4.64 -10.53 13.08
C SER A 198 4.15 -9.88 14.36
N TYR A 199 4.77 -8.76 14.74
CA TYR A 199 4.45 -7.99 15.93
C TYR A 199 4.22 -6.53 15.53
N ASP A 200 3.15 -5.94 16.04
CA ASP A 200 2.86 -4.52 15.79
C ASP A 200 3.61 -3.65 16.79
N LEU A 201 3.81 -2.39 16.41
CA LEU A 201 4.45 -1.41 17.28
C LEU A 201 3.54 -0.98 18.44
N ILE A 202 2.23 -0.89 18.22
CA ILE A 202 1.26 -0.38 19.21
C ILE A 202 0.04 -1.30 19.36
N GLY A 203 -0.60 -1.72 18.26
CA GLY A 203 -1.94 -2.30 18.27
C GLY A 203 -2.14 -3.61 19.04
N GLY A 204 -1.08 -4.32 19.43
CA GLY A 204 -1.15 -5.70 19.92
C GLY A 204 -0.70 -6.67 18.82
N SER A 205 -0.72 -7.97 19.05
CA SER A 205 -0.24 -8.93 18.03
C SER A 205 -1.04 -10.21 17.91
N ALA A 206 -1.99 -10.43 18.83
CA ALA A 206 -2.87 -11.59 18.81
C ALA A 206 -3.84 -11.55 17.62
N GLY A 207 -4.48 -12.69 17.40
CA GLY A 207 -5.42 -12.90 16.30
C GLY A 207 -4.76 -13.43 15.02
N TYR A 208 -5.62 -13.81 14.09
CA TYR A 208 -5.27 -14.39 12.80
C TYR A 208 -4.63 -13.32 11.91
N ARG A 209 -3.39 -13.57 11.50
CA ARG A 209 -2.65 -12.80 10.50
C ARG A 209 -1.65 -13.68 9.76
N ARG A 210 -1.25 -13.25 8.57
CA ARG A 210 -0.25 -13.92 7.72
C ARG A 210 0.92 -12.98 7.44
N PRO A 211 1.74 -12.65 8.47
CA PRO A 211 2.86 -11.73 8.35
C PRO A 211 3.96 -12.28 7.45
N GLY A 212 4.74 -11.41 6.84
CA GLY A 212 5.77 -11.80 5.91
C GLY A 212 6.16 -10.65 5.03
N TYR A 213 7.14 -10.88 4.17
CA TYR A 213 7.66 -9.85 3.29
C TYR A 213 8.13 -10.40 1.96
N ALA A 214 8.10 -9.52 0.96
CA ALA A 214 8.68 -9.74 -0.34
C ALA A 214 9.75 -8.69 -0.62
N VAL A 215 10.87 -9.15 -1.18
CA VAL A 215 11.93 -8.29 -1.72
C VAL A 215 11.93 -8.47 -3.24
N SER A 216 11.79 -7.36 -3.95
CA SER A 216 11.59 -7.33 -5.39
C SER A 216 12.59 -6.40 -6.07
N VAL A 217 12.99 -6.77 -7.28
CA VAL A 217 13.57 -5.82 -8.24
C VAL A 217 12.43 -5.22 -9.06
N GLU A 218 12.46 -3.92 -9.30
CA GLU A 218 11.36 -3.18 -9.90
C GLU A 218 11.84 -2.39 -11.12
N PRO A 219 11.83 -3.00 -12.31
CA PRO A 219 11.92 -2.26 -13.56
C PRO A 219 10.66 -1.41 -13.79
N GLY A 220 10.84 -0.24 -14.39
CA GLY A 220 9.76 0.63 -14.79
C GLY A 220 10.11 1.55 -15.95
N ILE A 221 9.06 2.12 -16.53
CA ILE A 221 9.14 3.14 -17.57
C ILE A 221 8.15 4.24 -17.24
N GLY A 222 8.54 5.47 -17.48
CA GLY A 222 7.70 6.63 -17.29
C GLY A 222 7.73 7.55 -18.50
N TYR A 223 6.70 8.36 -18.59
CA TYR A 223 6.62 9.51 -19.46
C TYR A 223 6.18 10.69 -18.61
N PHE A 224 6.92 11.79 -18.70
CA PHE A 224 6.63 13.03 -17.99
C PHE A 224 6.57 14.19 -18.97
N ASN A 225 5.50 14.97 -18.84
CA ASN A 225 5.33 16.29 -19.42
C ASN A 225 4.89 17.26 -18.30
N GLN A 226 4.93 18.57 -18.54
CA GLN A 226 4.72 19.63 -17.55
C GLN A 226 3.52 19.43 -16.61
N HIS A 227 2.39 18.92 -17.14
CA HIS A 227 1.16 18.70 -16.36
C HIS A 227 0.77 17.23 -16.21
N PHE A 228 1.44 16.32 -16.89
CA PHE A 228 0.96 14.95 -17.06
C PHE A 228 2.11 13.97 -16.94
N SER A 229 1.91 12.94 -16.14
CA SER A 229 2.84 11.83 -16.08
C SER A 229 2.15 10.49 -16.03
N VAL A 230 2.76 9.53 -16.71
CA VAL A 230 2.39 8.12 -16.69
C VAL A 230 3.60 7.34 -16.26
N PHE A 231 3.40 6.37 -15.39
CA PHE A 231 4.44 5.46 -14.95
C PHE A 231 3.90 4.04 -14.95
N ALA A 232 4.69 3.10 -15.45
CA ALA A 232 4.40 1.69 -15.39
C ALA A 232 5.60 0.93 -14.81
N SER A 233 5.35 -0.03 -13.93
CA SER A 233 6.40 -0.87 -13.36
C SER A 233 5.92 -2.28 -13.08
N VAL A 234 6.87 -3.21 -13.05
CA VAL A 234 6.60 -4.63 -12.79
C VAL A 234 7.58 -5.11 -11.73
N PRO A 235 7.24 -5.04 -10.43
CA PRO A 235 8.04 -5.64 -9.39
C PRO A 235 8.15 -7.16 -9.58
N ILE A 236 9.38 -7.67 -9.69
CA ILE A 236 9.71 -9.08 -9.78
C ILE A 236 10.29 -9.49 -8.43
N ALA A 237 9.53 -10.26 -7.67
CA ALA A 237 9.98 -10.72 -6.36
C ALA A 237 11.15 -11.71 -6.49
N LEU A 238 12.28 -11.33 -5.90
CA LEU A 238 13.49 -12.13 -5.80
C LEU A 238 13.45 -13.03 -4.57
N TYR A 239 12.79 -12.57 -3.51
CA TYR A 239 12.67 -13.28 -2.26
C TYR A 239 11.30 -13.03 -1.62
N ARG A 240 10.72 -14.08 -1.04
CA ARG A 240 9.44 -14.05 -0.34
C ARG A 240 9.59 -14.89 0.92
N ASN A 241 9.17 -14.37 2.06
CA ASN A 241 9.27 -15.10 3.32
C ASN A 241 8.05 -14.85 4.21
N ARG A 242 7.41 -15.94 4.63
CA ARG A 242 6.37 -15.96 5.66
C ARG A 242 7.05 -16.04 7.03
N THR A 243 7.03 -14.97 7.81
CA THR A 243 7.46 -15.02 9.22
C THR A 243 6.39 -15.69 10.08
N ARG A 244 6.74 -16.34 11.19
CA ARG A 244 5.72 -16.94 12.08
C ARG A 244 4.81 -15.85 12.64
N SER A 245 3.49 -16.05 12.63
CA SER A 245 2.56 -15.13 13.32
C SER A 245 2.65 -15.29 14.83
N TYR A 246 2.13 -14.32 15.57
CA TYR A 246 1.91 -14.44 17.01
C TYR A 246 1.17 -15.74 17.36
N GLU A 247 0.07 -16.03 16.66
CA GLU A 247 -0.72 -17.26 16.86
C GLU A 247 0.06 -18.55 16.55
N ASP A 248 0.96 -18.54 15.56
CA ASP A 248 1.86 -19.69 15.30
C ASP A 248 2.82 -19.94 16.47
N ILE A 249 3.32 -18.87 17.07
CA ILE A 249 4.25 -18.90 18.21
C ILE A 249 3.52 -19.41 19.44
N GLU A 250 2.39 -18.80 19.79
CA GLU A 250 1.57 -19.18 20.93
C GLU A 250 1.11 -20.65 20.85
N ARG A 251 0.57 -21.10 19.71
CA ARG A 251 0.13 -22.49 19.54
C ARG A 251 1.30 -23.49 19.66
N THR A 252 2.50 -23.09 19.25
CA THR A 252 3.68 -23.95 19.40
C THR A 252 4.07 -24.11 20.85
N GLU A 253 4.04 -23.02 21.62
CA GLU A 253 4.34 -23.03 23.05
C GLU A 253 3.31 -23.85 23.83
N GLN A 254 2.03 -23.70 23.49
CA GLN A 254 0.93 -24.44 24.15
C GLN A 254 0.94 -25.94 23.82
N THR A 255 1.25 -26.32 22.59
CA THR A 255 1.16 -27.73 22.14
C THR A 255 2.50 -28.47 22.16
N GLY A 256 3.61 -27.77 22.35
CA GLY A 256 4.97 -28.30 22.19
C GLY A 256 5.33 -28.70 20.75
N THR A 257 4.43 -28.49 19.78
CA THR A 257 4.62 -28.88 18.37
C THR A 257 4.83 -27.64 17.52
N TYR A 258 5.93 -27.58 16.78
CA TYR A 258 6.24 -26.44 15.91
C TYR A 258 5.12 -26.15 14.90
N ARG A 259 4.60 -24.92 14.91
CA ARG A 259 3.61 -24.39 13.99
C ARG A 259 4.18 -23.22 13.20
N HIS A 260 3.87 -23.24 11.90
CA HIS A 260 4.20 -22.20 10.95
C HIS A 260 3.13 -22.23 9.85
N GLY A 261 2.23 -21.25 9.88
CA GLY A 261 1.15 -21.14 8.91
C GLY A 261 1.63 -20.84 7.49
N ASP A 262 0.71 -20.93 6.54
CA ASP A 262 0.93 -20.59 5.15
C ASP A 262 0.80 -19.09 4.89
N ALA A 263 1.37 -18.62 3.78
CA ALA A 263 1.07 -17.33 3.19
C ALA A 263 1.20 -17.42 1.67
N ALA A 264 0.37 -16.66 0.97
CA ALA A 264 0.45 -16.51 -0.47
C ALA A 264 0.98 -15.12 -0.80
N PHE A 265 1.87 -15.06 -1.78
CA PHE A 265 2.40 -13.81 -2.34
C PHE A 265 1.98 -13.75 -3.81
N ALA A 266 1.87 -12.54 -4.37
CA ALA A 266 1.54 -12.39 -5.78
C ALA A 266 2.63 -13.02 -6.67
N ASP A 267 2.22 -13.78 -7.69
CA ASP A 267 3.15 -14.33 -8.69
C ASP A 267 3.79 -13.22 -9.51
N TYR A 268 2.97 -12.24 -9.90
CA TYR A 268 3.37 -11.00 -10.58
C TYR A 268 2.56 -9.83 -10.04
N LEU A 269 3.17 -8.64 -10.07
CA LEU A 269 2.54 -7.36 -9.74
C LEU A 269 2.80 -6.40 -10.89
N ILE A 270 1.76 -5.69 -11.34
CA ILE A 270 1.85 -4.68 -12.39
C ILE A 270 1.26 -3.40 -11.83
N ASN A 271 2.03 -2.33 -11.82
CA ASN A 271 1.59 -1.02 -11.37
C ASN A 271 1.53 -0.08 -12.57
N VAL A 272 0.40 0.62 -12.73
CA VAL A 272 0.25 1.72 -13.68
C VAL A 272 -0.28 2.93 -12.93
N GLY A 273 0.47 4.01 -12.94
CA GLY A 273 0.11 5.29 -12.34
C GLY A 273 -0.09 6.35 -13.41
N ILE A 274 -1.16 7.12 -13.29
CA ILE A 274 -1.42 8.30 -14.10
C ILE A 274 -1.65 9.46 -13.14
N SER A 275 -0.94 10.56 -13.35
CA SER A 275 -1.13 11.77 -12.55
C SER A 275 -1.22 12.99 -13.45
N TYR A 276 -2.13 13.89 -13.08
CA TYR A 276 -2.30 15.17 -13.72
C TYR A 276 -2.17 16.29 -12.68
N ARG A 277 -1.37 17.30 -12.98
CA ARG A 277 -1.14 18.45 -12.12
C ARG A 277 -2.04 19.61 -12.56
N PHE A 278 -2.94 20.01 -11.68
CA PHE A 278 -3.73 21.23 -11.83
C PHE A 278 -2.98 22.43 -11.21
N GLY A 279 -2.91 23.55 -11.93
CA GLY A 279 -2.25 24.78 -11.48
C GLY A 279 -0.71 24.76 -11.55
N GLY A 280 -0.09 25.95 -11.57
CA GLY A 280 1.38 26.07 -11.60
C GLY A 280 2.02 27.26 -12.33
N LEU A 281 1.32 28.38 -12.55
CA LEU A 281 1.91 29.56 -13.23
C LEU A 281 1.88 30.90 -12.46
N HIS A 282 1.42 30.96 -11.20
CA HIS A 282 1.40 32.23 -10.45
C HIS A 282 1.80 32.06 -8.98
N HIS A 283 3.10 32.20 -8.70
CA HIS A 283 3.61 32.76 -7.44
C HIS A 283 4.96 33.48 -7.61
N ALA A 284 5.24 33.98 -8.83
CA ALA A 284 6.34 34.92 -9.10
C ALA A 284 5.74 36.29 -9.43
N ARG A 285 5.22 36.97 -8.41
CA ARG A 285 4.94 38.43 -8.32
C ARG A 285 4.07 38.65 -7.11
N MET A 286 4.68 38.67 -5.93
CA MET A 286 4.20 39.40 -4.75
C MET A 286 5.46 39.65 -3.92
N ASP A 287 6.37 40.45 -4.48
CA ASP A 287 7.46 41.17 -3.81
C ASP A 287 8.13 42.10 -4.84
N GLU A 288 7.34 42.95 -5.49
CA GLU A 288 7.85 44.20 -6.04
C GLU A 288 6.88 45.29 -5.60
N ALA A 289 7.21 45.93 -4.46
CA ALA A 289 6.69 47.25 -4.18
C ALA A 289 7.17 48.18 -5.31
N PRO A 290 6.31 49.04 -5.90
CA PRO A 290 6.77 50.02 -6.85
C PRO A 290 7.54 51.09 -6.08
N THR A 291 8.87 50.98 -6.02
CA THR A 291 9.70 52.11 -5.61
C THR A 291 9.82 53.06 -6.78
N ASP A 292 9.22 54.23 -6.60
CA ASP A 292 9.39 55.44 -7.37
C ASP A 292 10.83 55.60 -7.91
N GLN A 293 10.96 55.71 -9.22
CA GLN A 293 12.04 56.49 -9.81
C GLN A 293 11.44 57.66 -10.59
N VAL A 294 11.41 58.77 -9.85
CA VAL A 294 11.49 60.15 -10.32
C VAL A 294 12.40 60.23 -11.53
N ASN A 295 11.89 60.78 -12.62
CA ASN A 295 12.64 61.18 -13.79
C ASN A 295 12.94 62.68 -13.69
N PRO A 296 14.21 63.10 -13.53
CA PRO A 296 14.61 64.46 -13.84
C PRO A 296 15.73 64.45 -14.90
N PHE A 297 15.40 64.99 -16.08
CA PHE A 297 16.31 65.47 -17.13
C PHE A 297 17.08 64.44 -17.98
N SER A 298 16.73 64.38 -19.28
CA SER A 298 17.70 64.61 -20.35
C SER A 298 17.02 65.08 -21.65
N ASN A 299 17.40 66.29 -22.05
CA ASN A 299 17.36 67.00 -23.35
C ASN A 299 16.32 66.62 -24.41
#